data_AF-A0A536PBR4-F1
#
_entry.id   AF-A0A536PBR4-F1
#
_cell.length_a   1.000
_cell.length_b   1.000
_cell.length_c   1.000
_cell.angle_alpha   90.00
_cell.angle_beta   90.00
_cell.angle_gamma   90.00
#
_symmetry.space_group_name_H-M   'P 1'
#
loop_
_entity.id
_entity.type
_entity.pdbx_description
1 polymer ?
#
loop_
_entity_poly.entity_id
_entity_poly.type
_entity_poly.pdbx_seq_one_letter_code
_entity_poly.pdbx_strand_id
1 'polypeptide(L)' 'RAGGIEKDVTFVDAEHNINDDVDAAYRAKYRRYAGSILNSVLTPQARSTTIKLLPRSTRS' A
#
# COMPACT_ATOMS: atom_id res chain seq x y z
N ARG A 1 -4.60 -12.34 -13.30
CA ARG A 1 -5.52 -13.06 -12.39
C ARG A 1 -4.81 -13.24 -11.05
N ALA A 2 -5.33 -12.69 -9.97
CA ALA A 2 -4.76 -12.87 -8.63
C ALA A 2 -5.31 -14.16 -7.99
N GLY A 3 -5.04 -15.32 -8.61
CA GLY A 3 -5.30 -16.65 -8.04
C GLY A 3 -6.75 -17.06 -7.69
N GLY A 4 -7.75 -16.16 -7.73
CA GLY A 4 -9.13 -16.47 -7.35
C GLY A 4 -9.34 -16.71 -5.85
N ILE A 5 -8.45 -16.19 -5.00
CA ILE A 5 -8.53 -16.36 -3.54
C ILE A 5 -9.15 -15.12 -2.91
N GLU A 6 -10.23 -15.32 -2.15
CA GLU A 6 -10.84 -14.31 -1.29
C GLU A 6 -10.41 -14.55 0.17
N LYS A 7 -10.13 -13.47 0.90
CA LYS A 7 -9.72 -13.51 2.32
C LYS A 7 -10.38 -12.38 3.09
N ASP A 8 -10.80 -12.69 4.30
CA ASP A 8 -11.25 -11.68 5.24
C ASP A 8 -10.06 -10.95 5.87
N VAL A 9 -10.15 -9.62 5.87
CA VAL A 9 -9.13 -8.74 6.45
C VAL A 9 -9.76 -7.62 7.26
N THR A 10 -8.99 -7.06 8.18
CA THR A 10 -9.28 -5.81 8.87
C THR A 10 -8.39 -4.72 8.29
N PHE A 11 -8.98 -3.57 8.01
CA PHE A 11 -8.27 -2.36 7.57
C PHE A 11 -7.85 -1.57 8.81
N VAL A 12 -6.55 -1.24 8.90
CA VAL A 12 -6.01 -0.39 9.96
C VAL A 12 -5.10 0.67 9.35
N ASP A 13 -4.95 1.80 10.02
CA ASP A 13 -3.94 2.79 9.60
C ASP A 13 -2.55 2.19 9.70
N ALA A 14 -1.71 2.45 8.69
CA ALA A 14 -0.33 2.02 8.72
C ALA A 14 0.51 2.98 9.57
N GLU A 15 1.48 2.43 10.30
CA GLU A 15 2.53 3.24 10.90
C GLU A 15 3.39 3.88 9.81
N HIS A 16 3.91 5.09 10.07
CA HIS A 16 4.69 5.81 9.07
C HIS A 16 6.11 5.28 8.86
N ASN A 17 6.57 4.33 9.68
CA ASN A 17 7.89 3.70 9.54
C ASN A 17 8.04 2.87 8.24
N ILE A 18 6.94 2.42 7.63
CA ILE A 18 6.98 1.66 6.36
C ILE A 18 6.97 2.54 5.11
N ASN A 19 6.78 3.86 5.25
CA ASN A 19 6.52 4.75 4.11
C ASN A 19 7.62 4.69 3.05
N ASP A 20 8.89 4.66 3.47
CA ASP A 20 10.01 4.69 2.51
C ASP A 20 10.14 3.37 1.74
N ASP A 21 9.86 2.22 2.39
CA ASP A 21 9.84 0.91 1.74
C ASP A 21 8.68 0.82 0.72
N VAL A 22 7.51 1.33 1.09
CA VAL A 22 6.33 1.39 0.19
C VAL A 22 6.61 2.29 -1.01
N ASP A 23 7.21 3.45 -0.80
CA ASP A 23 7.58 4.38 -1.86
C ASP A 23 8.62 3.77 -2.81
N ALA A 24 9.63 3.08 -2.28
CA ALA A 24 10.63 2.37 -3.09
C ALA A 24 9.99 1.30 -3.97
N ALA A 25 9.09 0.49 -3.40
CA ALA A 25 8.32 -0.51 -4.15
C ALA A 25 7.43 0.13 -5.22
N TYR A 26 6.75 1.24 -4.90
CA TYR A 26 5.90 1.97 -5.84
C TYR A 26 6.71 2.54 -7.01
N ARG A 27 7.87 3.16 -6.72
CA ARG A 27 8.81 3.64 -7.74
C ARG A 27 9.30 2.52 -8.64
N ALA A 28 9.65 1.35 -8.09
CA ALA A 28 10.07 0.20 -8.88
C ALA A 28 8.95 -0.31 -9.82
N LYS A 29 7.71 -0.37 -9.31
CA LYS A 29 6.53 -0.79 -10.08
C LYS A 29 6.20 0.18 -11.23
N TYR A 30 6.26 1.48 -10.97
CA TYR A 30 5.89 2.53 -11.93
C TYR A 30 7.09 3.23 -12.56
N ARG A 31 8.29 2.63 -12.53
CA ARG A 31 9.54 3.24 -13.04
C ARG A 31 9.42 3.78 -14.48
N ARG A 32 8.56 3.17 -15.30
CA ARG A 32 8.32 3.56 -16.71
C ARG A 32 7.48 4.84 -16.86
N TYR A 33 6.75 5.23 -15.82
CA TYR A 33 5.81 6.35 -15.81
C TYR A 33 6.30 7.49 -14.91
N ALA A 34 7.62 7.70 -14.85
CA ALA A 34 8.22 8.75 -14.03
C ALA A 34 7.69 10.13 -14.45
N GLY A 35 7.26 10.94 -13.48
CA GLY A 35 6.60 12.22 -13.71
C GLY A 35 5.45 12.47 -12.72
N SER A 36 4.37 13.09 -13.19
CA SER A 36 3.23 13.54 -12.36
C SER A 36 2.61 12.47 -11.46
N ILE A 37 2.60 11.20 -11.88
CA ILE A 37 2.05 10.08 -11.09
C ILE A 37 2.87 9.83 -9.82
N LEU A 38 4.20 9.83 -9.90
CA LEU A 38 5.02 9.65 -8.71
C LEU A 38 4.89 10.86 -7.77
N ASN A 39 4.76 12.06 -8.34
CA ASN A 39 4.65 13.30 -7.58
C ASN A 39 3.27 13.49 -6.91
N SER A 40 2.21 12.82 -7.38
CA SER A 40 0.89 12.87 -6.74
C SER A 40 0.73 11.82 -5.65
N VAL A 41 1.33 10.63 -5.82
CA VAL A 41 1.12 9.48 -4.92
C VAL A 41 2.14 9.41 -3.78
N LEU A 42 3.34 9.96 -3.95
CA LEU A 42 4.41 9.90 -2.94
C LEU A 42 4.47 11.15 -2.05
N THR A 43 3.36 11.88 -1.94
CA THR A 43 3.27 13.10 -1.12
C THR A 43 3.05 12.76 0.35
N PRO A 44 3.39 13.65 1.30
CA PRO A 44 3.06 13.45 2.72
C PRO A 44 1.57 13.22 2.98
N GLN A 45 0.70 13.92 2.24
CA GLN A 45 -0.75 13.76 2.33
C GLN A 45 -1.22 12.38 1.82
N ALA A 46 -0.63 11.88 0.74
CA ALA A 46 -0.94 10.53 0.27
C ALA A 46 -0.40 9.46 1.25
N ARG A 47 0.79 9.68 1.82
CA ARG A 47 1.36 8.81 2.85
C ARG A 47 0.48 8.75 4.11
N SER A 48 -0.17 9.86 4.51
CA SER A 48 -1.06 9.88 5.67
C SER A 48 -2.35 9.07 5.49
N THR A 49 -2.65 8.62 4.27
CA THR A 49 -3.81 7.77 3.99
C THR A 49 -3.44 6.30 3.73
N THR A 50 -2.24 5.88 4.13
CA THR A 50 -1.78 4.50 3.93
C THR A 50 -2.50 3.54 4.87
N ILE A 51 -3.13 2.51 4.30
CA ILE A 51 -3.89 1.49 5.03
C ILE A 51 -3.16 0.15 4.97
N LYS A 52 -3.05 -0.52 6.11
CA LYS A 52 -2.54 -1.88 6.25
C LYS A 52 -3.70 -2.87 6.34
N LEU A 53 -3.58 -3.99 5.65
CA LEU A 53 -4.51 -5.12 5.76
C LEU A 53 -3.96 -6.13 6.76
N LEU A 54 -4.75 -6.43 7.80
CA LEU A 54 -4.45 -7.48 8.76
C LEU A 54 -5.38 -8.69 8.50
N PRO A 55 -4.88 -9.93 8.50
CA PRO A 55 -5.76 -11.09 8.43
C PRO A 55 -6.80 -11.06 9.55
N ARG A 56 -8.07 -11.31 9.22
CA ARG A 56 -9.09 -11.48 10.25
C ARG A 56 -9.04 -12.93 10.72
N SER A 57 -8.65 -13.17 11.97
CA SER A 57 -8.68 -14.52 12.54
C SER A 57 -10.10 -15.07 12.44
N THR A 58 -10.27 -16.14 11.66
CA THR A 58 -11.50 -16.93 11.69
C THR A 58 -11.48 -17.68 13.01
N ARG A 59 -12.42 -17.38 13.92
CA ARG A 59 -12.63 -18.22 15.10
C ARG A 59 -13.00 -19.61 14.59
N SER A 60 -12.22 -20.63 14.96
CA SER A 60 -12.64 -22.04 14.84
C SER A 60 -13.71 -22.38 15.86
#